data_AF-A0A951FQY0-F1
#
_entry.id   AF-A0A951FQY0-F1
#
_cell.length_a   1.000
_cell.length_b   1.000
_cell.length_c   1.000
_cell.angle_alpha   90.00
_cell.angle_beta   90.00
_cell.angle_gamma   90.00
#
_symmetry.space_group_name_H-M   'P 1'
#
loop_
_entity.id
_entity.type
_entity.pdbx_description
1 polymer ?
#
loop_
_entity_poly.entity_id
_entity_poly.type
_entity_poly.pdbx_seq_one_letter_code
_entity_poly.pdbx_strand_id
1 'polypeptide(L)' 'MTTVARDTKELRELDVGTQRAWTAYSESLRGLSGTEYELAEHESWAELQSELRRLERRRQSLNQTSA' A
#
# COMPACT_ATOMS: atom_id res chain seq x y z
N MET A 1 23.71 -18.18 -0.35
CA MET A 1 22.81 -17.85 0.78
C MET A 1 22.51 -16.34 0.85
N THR A 2 22.27 -15.66 -0.27
CA THR A 2 22.07 -14.20 -0.33
C THR A 2 20.66 -13.80 -0.77
N THR A 3 19.92 -14.70 -1.42
CA THR A 3 18.55 -14.47 -1.92
C THR A 3 17.55 -14.31 -0.78
N VAL A 4 17.55 -15.22 0.20
CA VAL A 4 16.61 -15.19 1.35
C VAL A 4 16.70 -13.90 2.18
N ALA A 5 17.91 -13.38 2.40
CA ALA A 5 18.11 -12.14 3.16
C ALA A 5 17.61 -10.90 2.38
N ARG A 6 17.72 -10.92 1.04
CA ARG A 6 17.19 -9.88 0.16
C ARG A 6 15.66 -9.92 0.14
N ASP A 7 15.08 -11.10 -0.01
CA ASP A 7 13.63 -11.27 -0.10
C ASP A 7 12.93 -10.81 1.19
N THR A 8 13.51 -11.13 2.35
CA THR A 8 13.01 -10.65 3.65
C THR A 8 13.03 -9.11 3.77
N LYS A 9 14.06 -8.46 3.21
CA LYS A 9 14.14 -6.99 3.19
C LYS A 9 13.08 -6.40 2.26
N GLU A 10 12.93 -6.94 1.05
CA GLU A 10 11.94 -6.46 0.09
C GLU A 10 10.51 -6.66 0.61
N LEU A 11 10.22 -7.77 1.29
CA LEU A 11 8.92 -7.99 1.96
C LEU A 11 8.64 -6.95 3.05
N ARG A 12 9.64 -6.61 3.87
CA ARG A 12 9.50 -5.56 4.88
C ARG A 12 9.24 -4.19 4.25
N GLU A 13 9.88 -3.87 3.13
CA GLU A 13 9.63 -2.64 2.39
C GLU A 13 8.20 -2.57 1.84
N LEU A 14 7.64 -3.70 1.40
CA LEU A 14 6.23 -3.78 0.98
C LEU A 14 5.25 -3.57 2.13
N ASP A 15 5.54 -4.10 3.31
CA ASP A 15 4.71 -3.87 4.51
C ASP A 15 4.74 -2.38 4.92
N VAL A 16 5.90 -1.75 4.87
CA VAL A 16 6.04 -0.29 5.10
C VAL A 16 5.26 0.50 4.04
N GLY A 17 5.33 0.09 2.76
CA GLY A 17 4.55 0.69 1.68
C GLY A 17 3.03 0.60 1.92
N THR A 18 2.58 -0.55 2.42
CA THR A 18 1.18 -0.79 2.77
C THR A 18 0.74 0.15 3.89
N GLN A 19 1.51 0.24 4.96
CA GLN A 19 1.22 1.16 6.07
C GLN A 19 1.17 2.62 5.60
N ARG A 20 2.11 3.04 4.75
CA ARG A 20 2.14 4.41 4.21
C ARG A 20 0.91 4.73 3.36
N ALA A 21 0.46 3.80 2.52
CA ALA A 21 -0.75 3.99 1.72
C ALA A 21 -1.99 4.21 2.60
N TRP A 22 -2.12 3.42 3.68
CA TRP A 22 -3.18 3.61 4.67
C TRP A 22 -3.07 4.93 5.43
N THR A 23 -1.86 5.34 5.83
CA THR A 23 -1.65 6.65 6.47
C THR A 23 -2.04 7.80 5.53
N ALA A 24 -1.66 7.73 4.25
CA ALA A 24 -2.01 8.75 3.26
C ALA A 24 -3.54 8.86 3.10
N TYR A 25 -4.24 7.73 3.01
CA TYR A 25 -5.71 7.70 3.00
C TYR A 25 -6.32 8.34 4.26
N SER A 26 -5.84 7.99 5.44
CA SER A 26 -6.41 8.57 6.67
C SER A 26 -6.14 10.07 6.79
N GLU A 27 -4.98 10.54 6.31
CA GLU A 27 -4.62 11.96 6.36
C GLU A 27 -5.37 12.77 5.30
N SER A 28 -5.66 12.21 4.12
CA SER A 28 -6.42 12.91 3.08
C SER A 28 -7.86 13.21 3.49
N LEU A 29 -8.44 12.39 4.38
CA LEU A 29 -9.79 12.57 4.90
C LEU A 29 -9.84 13.39 6.19
N ARG A 30 -8.69 13.66 6.79
CA ARG A 30 -8.62 14.25 8.12
C ARG A 30 -9.11 15.69 8.10
N GLY A 31 -10.12 15.96 8.94
CA GLY A 31 -10.70 17.29 9.07
C GLY A 31 -11.68 17.67 7.96
N LEU A 32 -11.91 16.79 6.99
CA LEU A 32 -12.98 16.95 6.00
C LEU A 32 -14.33 16.53 6.59
N SER A 33 -15.40 17.14 6.09
CA SER A 33 -16.76 16.78 6.49
C SER A 33 -17.76 17.04 5.36
N GLY A 34 -18.94 16.43 5.44
CA GLY A 34 -19.99 16.58 4.43
C GLY A 34 -19.52 16.21 3.02
N THR A 35 -19.93 16.99 2.03
CA THR A 35 -19.62 16.73 0.61
C THR A 35 -18.12 16.72 0.30
N GLU A 36 -17.31 17.53 1.01
CA GLU A 36 -15.85 17.53 0.84
C GLU A 36 -15.24 16.19 1.28
N TYR A 37 -15.74 15.62 2.37
CA TYR A 37 -15.35 14.28 2.80
C TYR A 37 -15.77 13.23 1.78
N GLU A 38 -17.02 13.24 1.31
CA GLU A 38 -17.53 12.22 0.37
C GLU A 38 -16.74 12.19 -0.94
N LEU A 39 -16.42 13.36 -1.49
CA LEU A 39 -15.61 13.45 -2.71
C LEU A 39 -14.18 12.98 -2.48
N ALA A 40 -13.53 13.46 -1.42
CA ALA A 40 -12.16 13.08 -1.09
C ALA A 40 -12.06 11.59 -0.72
N GLU A 41 -13.06 11.02 -0.04
CA GLU A 41 -13.14 9.60 0.29
C GLU A 41 -13.17 8.76 -0.98
N HIS A 42 -14.02 9.11 -1.95
CA HIS A 42 -14.10 8.36 -3.19
C HIS A 42 -12.78 8.36 -3.98
N GLU A 43 -12.14 9.53 -4.12
CA GLU A 43 -10.84 9.66 -4.81
C GLU A 43 -9.73 8.93 -4.03
N SER A 44 -9.59 9.22 -2.73
CA SER A 44 -8.54 8.64 -1.88
C SER A 44 -8.70 7.13 -1.74
N TRP A 45 -9.94 6.62 -1.74
CA TRP A 45 -10.21 5.19 -1.72
C TRP A 45 -9.76 4.51 -3.01
N ALA A 46 -10.04 5.12 -4.17
CA ALA A 46 -9.59 4.60 -5.46
C ALA A 46 -8.05 4.52 -5.54
N GLU A 47 -7.37 5.56 -5.06
CA GLU A 47 -5.91 5.61 -4.97
C GLU A 47 -5.35 4.54 -4.03
N LEU A 48 -5.89 4.43 -2.81
CA LEU A 48 -5.49 3.40 -1.85
C LEU A 48 -5.61 2.00 -2.46
N GLN A 49 -6.76 1.69 -3.06
CA GLN A 49 -7.00 0.40 -3.68
C GLN A 49 -6.03 0.12 -4.84
N SER A 50 -5.66 1.15 -5.61
CA SER A 50 -4.65 1.02 -6.68
C SER A 50 -3.28 0.66 -6.13
N GLU A 51 -2.82 1.37 -5.10
CA GLU A 51 -1.52 1.14 -4.48
C GLU A 51 -1.45 -0.21 -3.76
N LEU A 52 -2.49 -0.60 -3.03
CA LEU A 52 -2.55 -1.92 -2.39
C LEU A 52 -2.46 -3.06 -3.42
N ARG A 53 -3.18 -2.96 -4.55
CA ARG A 53 -3.07 -3.94 -5.64
C ARG A 53 -1.66 -3.98 -6.24
N ARG A 54 -0.99 -2.83 -6.37
CA ARG A 54 0.38 -2.76 -6.88
C ARG A 54 1.37 -3.42 -5.92
N LEU A 55 1.24 -3.18 -4.62
CA LEU A 55 2.07 -3.78 -3.59
C LEU A 55 1.86 -5.29 -3.50
N GLU A 56 0.61 -5.75 -3.58
CA GLU A 56 0.27 -7.17 -3.56
C GLU A 56 0.86 -7.91 -4.76
N ARG A 57 0.73 -7.36 -5.99
CA ARG A 57 1.37 -7.95 -7.17
C ARG A 57 2.89 -8.09 -6.98
N ARG A 58 3.54 -7.08 -6.41
CA ARG A 58 4.98 -7.14 -6.14
C ARG A 58 5.33 -8.19 -5.09
N ARG A 59 4.50 -8.35 -4.06
CA ARG A 59 4.65 -9.40 -3.04
C ARG A 59 4.57 -10.80 -3.65
N GLN A 60 3.61 -11.00 -4.54
CA GLN A 60 3.44 -12.28 -5.26
C GLN A 60 4.64 -12.59 -6.14
N SER A 61 5.17 -11.62 -6.89
CA SER A 61 6.37 -11.82 -7.71
C SER A 61 7.60 -12.18 -6.88
N LEU A 62 7.76 -11.58 -5.69
CA LEU A 62 8.86 -11.95 -4.78
C LEU A 62 8.68 -13.39 -4.26
N ASN A 63 7.50 -13.74 -3.76
CA ASN A 63 7.23 -15.10 -3.27
C ASN A 63 7.41 -16.17 -4.36
N GLN A 64 7.12 -15.86 -5.63
CA GLN A 64 7.34 -16.76 -6.76
C GLN A 64 8.83 -16.90 -7.15
N THR A 65 9.64 -15.89 -6.88
CA THR A 65 11.09 -15.91 -7.16
C THR A 65 11.87 -16.60 -6.04
N SER A 66 11.32 -16.59 -4.82
CA SER A 66 11.91 -17.21 -3.62
C SER A 66 11.55 -18.69 -3.43
N ALA A 67 10.64 -19.24 -4.23
CA ALA A 67 10.19 -20.64 -4.20
C ALA A 67 11.05 -21.53 -5.12
#